data_AF-A0A9D9HS86-F1
#
_entry.id   AF-A0A9D9HS86-F1
#
_cell.length_a   1.000
_cell.length_b   1.000
_cell.length_c   1.000
_cell.angle_alpha   90.00
_cell.angle_beta   90.00
_cell.angle_gamma   90.00
#
_symmetry.space_group_name_H-M   'P 1'
#
loop_
_entity.id
_entity.type
_entity.pdbx_description
1 polymer ?
#
loop_
_entity_poly.entity_id
_entity_poly.type
_entity_poly.pdbx_seq_one_letter_code
_entity_poly.pdbx_strand_id
1 'polypeptide(L)' 'SHHYDIVMGPIADDGVAYLLSRYEEGFCTLEELAKELEYKQLNRQFFFGTLRSINLLERI' A
#
# COMPACT_ATOMS: atom_id res chain seq x y z
N SER A 1 3.79 14.97 -4.42
CA SER A 1 2.76 15.38 -3.45
C SER A 1 1.40 15.31 -4.12
N HIS A 2 0.41 14.69 -3.49
CA HIS A 2 -0.96 14.51 -4.03
C HIS A 2 -1.90 15.48 -3.30
N HIS A 3 -2.99 15.91 -3.93
CA HIS A 3 -3.92 16.92 -3.38
C HIS A 3 -5.09 16.32 -2.58
N TYR A 4 -4.97 15.07 -2.10
CA TYR A 4 -6.04 14.38 -1.39
C TYR A 4 -5.89 14.49 0.13
N ASP A 5 -6.98 14.77 0.82
CA ASP A 5 -7.02 14.86 2.29
C ASP A 5 -6.94 13.50 2.99
N ILE A 6 -7.53 12.46 2.39
CA ILE A 6 -7.50 11.06 2.89
C ILE A 6 -7.19 10.14 1.72
N VAL A 7 -6.26 9.21 1.93
CA VAL A 7 -5.97 8.11 0.99
C VAL A 7 -6.28 6.79 1.68
N MET A 8 -7.12 5.97 1.04
CA MET A 8 -7.42 4.61 1.48
C MET A 8 -6.79 3.64 0.51
N GLY A 9 -6.03 2.69 1.05
CA GLY A 9 -5.47 1.63 0.24
C GLY A 9 -4.47 0.79 0.99
N PRO A 10 -4.05 -0.33 0.40
CA PRO A 10 -2.87 -1.02 0.85
C PRO A 10 -1.67 -0.08 0.71
N ILE A 11 -0.94 0.14 1.79
CA ILE A 11 0.41 0.68 1.65
C ILE A 11 1.27 -0.46 1.13
N ALA A 12 2.02 -0.21 0.06
CA ALA A 12 3.13 -1.07 -0.32
C ALA A 12 4.12 -1.06 0.85
N ASP A 13 4.01 -2.06 1.72
CA ASP A 13 4.94 -2.29 2.81
C ASP A 13 6.33 -2.66 2.25
N ASP A 14 7.32 -2.76 3.14
CA ASP A 14 8.68 -3.17 2.75
C ASP A 14 8.71 -4.52 2.01
N GLY A 15 7.72 -5.39 2.23
CA GLY A 15 7.61 -6.66 1.52
C GLY A 15 7.11 -6.52 0.08
N VAL A 16 6.22 -5.57 -0.22
CA VAL A 16 5.85 -5.24 -1.60
C VAL A 16 7.05 -4.63 -2.33
N ALA A 17 7.81 -3.74 -1.67
CA ALA A 17 9.04 -3.18 -2.23
C ALA A 17 10.09 -4.26 -2.52
N TYR A 18 10.28 -5.22 -1.60
CA TYR A 18 11.18 -6.36 -1.78
C TYR A 18 10.75 -7.28 -2.93
N LEU A 19 9.45 -7.57 -3.08
CA LEU A 19 8.96 -8.41 -4.19
C LEU A 19 9.23 -7.75 -5.54
N LEU A 20 9.03 -6.42 -5.63
CA LEU A 20 9.32 -5.66 -6.85
C LEU A 20 10.81 -5.64 -7.18
N SER A 21 11.69 -5.43 -6.20
CA SER A 21 13.15 -5.44 -6.46
C SER A 21 13.62 -6.81 -6.93
N ARG A 22 13.08 -7.90 -6.36
CA ARG A 22 13.38 -9.27 -6.81
C ARG A 22 12.97 -9.52 -8.25
N TYR A 23 11.84 -8.95 -8.68
CA TYR A 23 11.41 -9.02 -10.08
C TYR A 23 12.33 -8.21 -11.00
N GLU A 24 12.66 -6.97 -10.62
CA GLU A 24 13.57 -6.10 -11.38
C GLU A 24 14.97 -6.70 -11.54
N GLU A 25 15.47 -7.38 -10.51
CA GLU A 25 16.74 -8.11 -10.51
C GLU A 25 16.66 -9.47 -11.27
N GLY A 26 15.47 -9.87 -11.72
CA GLY A 26 15.25 -11.11 -12.49
C GLY A 26 15.22 -12.38 -11.65
N PHE A 27 15.03 -12.26 -10.34
CA PHE A 27 14.96 -13.39 -9.41
C PHE A 27 13.56 -14.04 -9.32
N CYS A 28 12.52 -13.39 -9.83
CA CYS A 28 11.19 -13.99 -9.98
C CYS A 28 10.54 -13.56 -11.29
N THR A 29 9.57 -14.36 -11.74
CA THR A 29 8.74 -14.09 -12.92
C THR A 29 7.61 -13.12 -12.60
N LEU A 30 6.99 -12.56 -13.65
CA LEU A 30 5.83 -11.68 -13.49
C LEU A 30 4.63 -12.43 -12.91
N GLU A 31 4.48 -13.70 -13.29
CA GLU A 31 3.42 -14.59 -12.78
C GLU A 31 3.59 -14.86 -11.28
N GLU A 32 4.82 -15.12 -10.82
CA GLU A 32 5.11 -15.30 -9.40
C GLU A 32 4.89 -14.01 -8.61
N LEU A 33 5.34 -12.87 -9.13
CA LEU A 33 5.10 -11.56 -8.51
C LEU A 33 3.60 -11.29 -8.35
N ALA A 34 2.80 -11.52 -9.41
CA ALA A 34 1.35 -11.28 -9.38
C ALA A 34 0.66 -12.14 -8.31
N LYS A 35 1.04 -13.41 -8.21
CA LYS A 35 0.48 -14.35 -7.23
C LYS A 35 0.81 -13.94 -5.79
N GLU A 36 2.05 -13.51 -5.54
CA GLU A 36 2.47 -13.06 -4.20
C GLU A 36 1.78 -11.74 -3.79
N LEU A 37 1.55 -10.82 -4.73
CA LEU A 37 0.82 -9.58 -4.47
C LEU A 37 -0.67 -9.82 -4.21
N GLU A 38 -1.29 -10.78 -4.90
CA GLU A 38 -2.69 -11.17 -4.71
C GLU A 38 -2.93 -11.78 -3.32
N TYR A 39 -1.96 -12.53 -2.79
CA TYR A 39 -2.08 -13.22 -1.51
C TYR A 39 -1.79 -12.36 -0.27
N LYS A 40 -1.19 -11.17 -0.44
CA LYS A 40 -1.01 -10.24 0.68
C LYS A 40 -2.36 -9.69 1.10
N GLN A 41 -2.76 -9.94 2.36
CA GLN A 41 -3.91 -9.26 2.96
C GLN A 41 -3.68 -7.75 2.86
N LEU A 42 -4.39 -7.12 1.93
CA LEU A 42 -4.44 -5.66 1.79
C LEU A 42 -5.22 -5.14 3.00
N ASN A 43 -4.49 -4.81 4.06
CA ASN A 43 -5.01 -4.14 5.23
C ASN A 43 -5.58 -2.78 4.81
N ARG A 44 -6.78 -2.45 5.31
CA ARG A 44 -7.42 -1.16 5.08
C ARG A 44 -6.65 -0.09 5.86
N GLN A 45 -5.57 0.42 5.28
CA GLN A 45 -4.80 1.52 5.84
C GLN A 45 -5.33 2.86 5.33
N PHE A 46 -5.30 3.84 6.23
CA PHE A 46 -5.75 5.19 6.01
C PHE A 46 -4.56 6.13 6.21
N PHE A 47 -4.25 6.92 5.19
CA PHE A 47 -3.33 8.03 5.30
C PHE A 47 -4.13 9.33 5.37
N PHE A 48 -3.90 10.11 6.43
CA PHE A 48 -4.53 11.42 6.65
C PHE A 48 -3.52 12.51 6.28
N GLY A 49 -3.71 13.13 5.11
CA GLY A 49 -2.77 14.10 4.54
C GLY A 49 -2.89 15.50 5.15
N THR A 50 -3.98 15.80 5.86
CA THR A 50 -4.23 17.12 6.47
C THR A 50 -4.83 17.04 7.86
N LEU A 51 -4.58 18.07 8.69
CA LEU A 51 -5.16 18.15 10.05
C LEU A 51 -6.69 18.16 10.03
N ARG A 52 -7.28 18.75 8.98
CA ARG A 52 -8.73 18.75 8.75
C ARG A 52 -9.29 17.33 8.71
N SER A 53 -8.60 16.42 8.02
CA SER A 53 -9.06 15.03 7.86
C SER A 53 -9.05 14.24 9.17
N ILE A 54 -8.10 14.53 10.06
CA ILE A 54 -8.02 13.94 11.41
C ILE A 54 -9.18 14.44 12.29
N ASN A 55 -9.53 15.72 12.19
CA ASN A 55 -10.61 16.33 12.98
C ASN A 55 -12.01 15.81 12.62
N LEU A 56 -12.15 15.07 11.52
CA LEU A 56 -13.42 14.43 11.12
C LEU A 56 -13.59 13.02 11.71
N LEU A 57 -12.60 12.51 12.45
CA LEU A 57 -12.70 11.19 13.08
C LEU A 57 -13.59 11.24 14.33
N GLU A 58 -14.62 10.40 14.35
CA GLU A 58 -15.48 10.19 15.51
C GLU A 58 -15.17 8.82 16.15
N ARG A 59 -15.11 8.78 17.48
CA ARG A 59 -14.94 7.53 18.22
C ARG A 59 -16.30 6.85 18.37
N ILE A 60 -16.40 5.62 17.86
CA ILE A 60 -17.57 4.74 17.97
C ILE A 60 -17.56 4.01 19.31
#